data_AF-A0A225W4E1-F1
#
_entry.id   AF-A0A225W4E1-F1
#
_cell.length_a   1.000
_cell.length_b   1.000
_cell.length_c   1.000
_cell.angle_alpha   90.00
_cell.angle_beta   90.00
_cell.angle_gamma   90.00
#
_symmetry.space_group_name_H-M   'P 1'
#
loop_
_entity.id
_entity.type
_entity.pdbx_description
1 polymer ?
#
loop_
_entity_poly.entity_id
_entity_poly.type
_entity_poly.pdbx_seq_one_letter_code
_entity_poly.pdbx_strand_id
1 'polypeptide(L)'
;MKEEADMMALTRMNLTAEHVWKNIRDDFYPEGLMIGQYGLTREQVIQRVHRTRRSHFGADLHGVVEVPPLSLVPGTNLSFFQFYKSNMYDTTLERFFGWTRPALTKLLKYKCTILFLDGSFRCIPHPFYQCVIMMIFDNAMDLFVPVFSRYVRQKHKTRKCNVMYYVFA
;
A
#
# COMPACT_ATOMS: atom_id res chain seq x y z
N MET A 1 9.24 -17.43 20.98
CA MET A 1 7.88 -16.84 21.15
C MET A 1 7.80 -15.35 20.82
N LYS A 2 8.64 -14.45 21.39
CA LYS A 2 8.61 -13.01 21.04
C LYS A 2 8.90 -12.73 19.56
N GLU A 3 9.99 -13.30 19.05
CA GLU A 3 10.40 -13.16 17.65
C GLU A 3 9.39 -13.81 16.69
N GLU A 4 8.88 -14.99 17.05
CA GLU A 4 7.83 -15.66 16.27
C GLU A 4 6.54 -14.82 16.17
N ALA A 5 6.15 -14.19 17.28
CA ALA A 5 5.02 -13.25 17.29
C ALA A 5 5.25 -12.05 16.38
N ASP A 6 6.47 -11.52 16.34
CA ASP A 6 6.82 -10.41 15.45
C ASP A 6 6.85 -10.85 13.98
N MET A 7 7.47 -12.00 13.69
CA MET A 7 7.53 -12.55 12.33
C MET A 7 6.12 -12.84 11.79
N MET A 8 5.25 -13.48 12.57
CA MET A 8 3.85 -13.72 12.17
C MET A 8 3.07 -12.40 12.05
N ALA A 9 3.33 -11.41 12.91
CA ALA A 9 2.70 -10.10 12.82
C ALA A 9 3.01 -9.37 11.51
N LEU A 10 4.23 -9.54 10.98
CA LEU A 10 4.70 -8.91 9.73
C LEU A 10 4.31 -9.70 8.47
N THR A 11 4.38 -11.02 8.52
CA THR A 11 4.17 -11.88 7.34
C THR A 11 2.70 -12.24 7.11
N ARG A 12 1.92 -12.46 8.18
CA ARG A 12 0.52 -12.92 8.11
C ARG A 12 -0.46 -11.80 8.46
N MET A 13 -0.49 -10.76 7.63
CA MET A 13 -1.37 -9.59 7.80
C MET A 13 -2.86 -9.91 7.67
N ASN A 14 -3.21 -11.02 7.02
CA ASN A 14 -4.59 -11.52 6.92
C ASN A 14 -5.12 -12.10 8.25
N LEU A 15 -4.26 -12.42 9.21
CA LEU A 15 -4.67 -12.97 10.50
C LEU A 15 -4.94 -11.88 11.54
N THR A 16 -5.98 -12.08 12.34
CA THR A 16 -6.22 -11.24 13.53
C THR A 16 -5.18 -11.55 14.61
N ALA A 17 -4.95 -10.59 15.52
CA ALA A 17 -4.01 -10.78 16.63
C ALA A 17 -4.38 -12.00 17.51
N GLU A 18 -5.68 -12.32 17.61
CA GLU A 18 -6.16 -13.52 18.30
C GLU A 18 -5.79 -14.83 17.59
N HIS A 19 -5.88 -14.87 16.26
CA HIS A 19 -5.46 -16.04 15.49
C HIS A 19 -3.95 -16.23 15.52
N VAL A 20 -3.18 -15.13 15.52
CA VAL A 20 -1.73 -15.18 15.74
C VAL A 20 -1.42 -15.77 17.12
N TRP A 21 -2.14 -15.36 18.17
CA TRP A 21 -2.01 -15.97 19.49
C TRP A 21 -2.34 -17.46 19.49
N LYS A 22 -3.44 -17.89 18.87
CA LYS A 22 -3.81 -19.32 18.80
C LYS A 22 -2.72 -20.14 18.13
N ASN A 23 -2.22 -19.70 16.98
CA ASN A 23 -1.13 -20.38 16.29
C ASN A 23 0.12 -20.52 17.17
N ILE A 24 0.55 -19.43 17.81
CA ILE A 24 1.72 -19.45 18.70
C ILE A 24 1.47 -20.32 19.93
N ARG A 25 0.24 -20.35 20.45
CA ARG A 25 -0.12 -21.23 21.55
C ARG A 25 0.00 -22.68 21.13
N ASP A 26 -0.55 -23.04 19.98
CA ASP A 26 -0.57 -24.42 19.49
C ASP A 26 0.86 -24.89 19.13
N ASP A 27 1.69 -24.02 18.57
CA ASP A 27 3.08 -24.32 18.20
C ASP A 27 4.01 -24.50 19.42
N PHE A 28 3.83 -23.70 20.48
CA PHE A 28 4.72 -23.70 21.65
C PHE A 28 4.17 -24.49 22.85
N TYR A 29 2.87 -24.78 22.89
CA TYR A 29 2.22 -25.55 23.97
C TYR A 29 1.34 -26.67 23.40
N PRO A 30 1.93 -27.68 22.74
CA PRO A 30 1.18 -28.87 22.35
C PRO A 30 0.62 -29.56 23.61
N GLU A 31 -0.62 -30.06 23.50
CA GLU A 31 -1.36 -30.69 24.61
C GLU A 31 -0.52 -31.84 25.22
N GLY A 32 -0.01 -31.63 26.43
CA GLY A 32 0.79 -32.65 27.16
C GLY A 32 1.95 -32.11 27.99
N LEU A 33 2.43 -30.89 27.75
CA LEU A 33 3.54 -30.29 28.52
C LEU A 33 3.02 -29.39 29.65
N MET A 34 2.91 -29.96 30.85
CA MET A 34 2.75 -29.23 32.11
C MET A 34 4.07 -28.55 32.52
N ILE A 35 4.58 -27.64 31.70
CA ILE A 35 5.77 -26.83 32.04
C ILE A 35 5.31 -25.48 32.57
N GLY A 36 5.74 -25.18 33.81
CA GLY A 36 5.57 -23.89 34.46
C GLY A 36 5.95 -22.73 33.53
N GLN A 37 5.03 -21.77 33.43
CA GLN A 37 4.98 -20.73 32.42
C GLN A 37 6.23 -19.84 32.38
N TYR A 38 7.00 -19.94 31.28
CA TYR A 38 8.01 -18.94 30.88
C TYR A 38 7.71 -18.32 29.51
N GLY A 39 6.43 -18.32 29.09
CA GLY A 39 6.02 -17.70 27.82
C GLY A 39 5.24 -16.41 27.97
N LEU A 40 4.83 -15.85 26.83
CA LEU A 40 4.00 -14.65 26.78
C LEU A 40 2.54 -14.98 27.07
N THR A 41 1.85 -14.11 27.78
CA THR A 41 0.40 -14.19 27.92
C THR A 41 -0.31 -13.80 26.62
N ARG A 42 -1.59 -14.19 26.50
CA ARG A 42 -2.46 -13.79 25.38
C ARG A 42 -2.43 -12.28 25.14
N GLU A 43 -2.59 -11.49 26.21
CA GLU A 43 -2.63 -10.03 26.15
C GLU A 43 -1.29 -9.46 25.70
N GLN A 44 -0.18 -10.03 26.17
CA GLN A 44 1.17 -9.62 25.76
C GLN A 44 1.40 -9.88 24.26
N VAL A 45 0.96 -11.03 23.74
CA VAL A 45 1.08 -11.34 22.31
C VAL A 45 0.18 -10.43 21.49
N ILE A 46 -1.07 -10.22 21.87
CA ILE A 46 -2.00 -9.34 21.14
C ILE A 46 -1.46 -7.90 21.09
N GLN A 47 -1.06 -7.34 22.23
CA GLN A 47 -0.48 -6.01 22.28
C GLN A 47 0.81 -5.92 21.46
N ARG A 48 1.66 -6.95 21.50
CA ARG A 48 2.89 -7.00 20.71
C ARG A 48 2.58 -7.00 19.22
N VAL A 49 1.66 -7.84 18.74
CA VAL A 49 1.25 -7.86 17.33
C VAL A 49 0.76 -6.49 16.88
N HIS A 50 -0.09 -5.82 17.67
CA HIS A 50 -0.55 -4.47 17.34
C HIS A 50 0.58 -3.43 17.32
N ARG A 51 1.51 -3.47 18.28
CA ARG A 51 2.66 -2.56 18.33
C ARG A 51 3.62 -2.81 17.18
N THR A 52 3.98 -4.06 16.90
CA THR A 52 4.86 -4.45 15.81
C THR A 52 4.27 -4.04 14.47
N ARG A 53 2.97 -4.30 14.24
CA ARG A 53 2.28 -3.83 13.02
C ARG A 53 2.31 -2.31 12.91
N ARG A 54 1.91 -1.59 13.96
CA ARG A 54 1.90 -0.12 13.95
C ARG A 54 3.29 0.48 13.74
N SER A 55 4.33 -0.13 14.31
CA SER A 55 5.70 0.36 14.18
C SER A 55 6.27 0.12 12.79
N HIS A 56 5.96 -1.02 12.18
CA HIS A 56 6.50 -1.41 10.87
C HIS A 56 5.73 -0.79 9.71
N PHE A 57 4.40 -0.82 9.79
CA PHE A 57 3.51 -0.35 8.73
C PHE A 57 3.02 1.09 8.95
N GLY A 58 3.24 1.67 10.12
CA GLY A 58 2.62 2.93 10.51
C GLY A 58 1.22 2.76 11.10
N ALA A 59 0.68 3.86 11.63
CA ALA A 59 -0.63 3.87 12.29
C ALA A 59 -1.80 4.09 11.32
N ASP A 60 -1.51 4.44 10.06
CA ASP A 60 -2.49 4.77 9.03
C ASP A 60 -2.62 3.62 8.03
N LEU A 61 -3.83 3.42 7.49
CA LEU A 61 -4.15 2.36 6.53
C LEU A 61 -3.29 2.47 5.27
N HIS A 62 -2.89 3.68 4.91
CA HIS A 62 -2.01 3.94 3.76
C HIS A 62 -0.61 3.36 3.97
N GLY A 63 -0.02 3.52 5.17
CA GLY A 63 1.28 2.93 5.47
C GLY A 63 1.25 1.39 5.46
N VAL A 64 0.10 0.80 5.78
CA VAL A 64 -0.11 -0.66 5.73
C VAL A 64 -0.05 -1.22 4.31
N VAL A 65 -0.56 -0.50 3.31
CA VAL A 65 -0.52 -0.95 1.91
C VAL A 65 0.80 -0.59 1.22
N GLU A 66 1.58 0.35 1.76
CA GLU A 66 2.87 0.79 1.21
C GLU A 66 4.00 -0.23 1.37
N VAL A 67 3.94 -1.07 2.41
CA VAL A 67 5.03 -1.95 2.80
C VAL A 67 4.69 -3.41 2.48
N PRO A 68 5.66 -4.24 2.04
CA PRO A 68 5.43 -5.67 1.86
C PRO A 68 4.86 -6.31 3.14
N PRO A 69 3.93 -7.29 3.03
CA PRO A 69 3.56 -8.00 1.80
C PRO A 69 2.42 -7.36 0.97
N LEU A 70 1.67 -6.42 1.53
CA LEU A 70 0.46 -5.88 0.87
C LEU A 70 0.76 -4.96 -0.31
N SER A 71 1.98 -4.41 -0.36
CA SER A 71 2.43 -3.64 -1.51
C SER A 71 2.83 -4.50 -2.71
N LEU A 72 2.87 -5.84 -2.60
CA LEU A 72 3.32 -6.73 -3.68
C LEU A 72 2.15 -7.33 -4.46
N VAL A 73 2.34 -7.53 -5.77
CA VAL A 73 1.43 -8.29 -6.61
C VAL A 73 1.52 -9.77 -6.24
N PRO A 74 0.40 -10.45 -5.93
CA PRO A 74 0.40 -11.85 -5.50
C PRO A 74 1.21 -12.76 -6.43
N GLY A 75 2.10 -13.57 -5.85
CA GLY A 75 2.95 -14.51 -6.60
C GLY A 75 4.15 -13.87 -7.32
N THR A 76 4.41 -12.58 -7.12
CA THR A 76 5.57 -11.88 -7.72
C THR A 76 6.27 -10.98 -6.69
N ASN A 77 7.50 -10.56 -7.00
CA ASN A 77 8.23 -9.55 -6.24
C ASN A 77 7.98 -8.12 -6.76
N LEU A 78 6.97 -7.93 -7.62
CA LEU A 78 6.65 -6.63 -8.19
C LEU A 78 5.74 -5.86 -7.23
N SER A 79 6.07 -4.60 -6.98
CA SER A 79 5.20 -3.69 -6.23
C SER A 79 3.94 -3.36 -7.04
N PHE A 80 2.79 -3.45 -6.39
CA PHE A 80 1.50 -2.95 -6.86
C PHE A 80 1.55 -1.43 -7.08
N PHE A 81 2.19 -0.71 -6.17
CA PHE A 81 2.45 0.72 -6.33
C PHE A 81 3.74 0.92 -7.12
N GLN A 82 3.61 1.43 -8.35
CA GLN A 82 4.77 1.63 -9.22
C GLN A 82 5.52 2.94 -8.95
N PHE A 83 4.87 3.90 -8.30
CA PHE A 83 5.49 5.16 -7.91
C PHE A 83 4.96 5.57 -6.54
N TYR A 84 5.88 5.55 -5.60
CA TYR A 84 5.72 6.15 -4.28
C TYR A 84 6.75 7.27 -4.18
N LYS A 85 6.29 8.51 -4.05
CA LYS A 85 7.19 9.65 -3.83
C LYS A 85 6.61 10.53 -2.74
N SER A 86 7.38 10.70 -1.67
CA SER A 86 7.10 11.69 -0.63
C SER A 86 7.98 12.90 -0.88
N ASN A 87 7.38 14.05 -1.17
CA ASN A 87 8.10 15.32 -1.25
C ASN A 87 7.70 16.20 -0.08
N MET A 88 8.69 16.82 0.55
CA MET A 88 8.46 17.95 1.46
C MET A 88 8.14 19.18 0.62
N TYR A 89 6.94 19.73 0.79
CA TYR A 89 6.60 21.07 0.31
C TYR A 89 6.39 21.97 1.51
N ASP A 90 7.32 22.92 1.67
CA ASP A 90 7.36 23.82 2.81
C ASP A 90 7.44 23.02 4.13
N THR A 91 6.35 22.94 4.88
CA THR A 91 6.23 22.17 6.14
C THR A 91 5.35 20.92 6.01
N THR A 92 4.78 20.68 4.83
CA THR A 92 3.86 19.56 4.59
C THR A 92 4.50 18.46 3.76
N LEU A 93 4.46 17.23 4.28
CA LEU A 93 4.87 16.05 3.54
C LEU A 93 3.75 15.64 2.57
N GLU A 94 3.91 15.95 1.29
CA GLU A 94 3.04 15.45 0.24
C GLU A 94 3.47 14.03 -0.15
N ARG A 95 2.61 13.07 0.17
CA ARG A 95 2.75 11.69 -0.32
C ARG A 95 1.98 11.54 -1.61
N PHE A 96 2.68 11.09 -2.65
CA PHE A 96 2.12 10.74 -3.93
C PHE A 96 2.07 9.22 -4.06
N PHE A 97 0.85 8.72 -4.21
CA PHE A 97 0.59 7.33 -4.53
C PHE A 97 0.02 7.26 -5.91
N GLY A 98 0.59 6.39 -6.72
CA GLY A 98 -0.23 5.85 -7.77
C GLY A 98 0.22 4.50 -8.25
N TRP A 99 -0.67 3.95 -9.04
CA TRP A 99 -0.57 2.62 -9.58
C TRP A 99 -0.78 2.71 -11.08
N THR A 100 -0.08 1.83 -11.77
CA THR A 100 -0.24 1.60 -13.20
C THR A 100 -0.11 0.10 -13.42
N ARG A 101 -0.72 -0.41 -14.49
CA ARG A 101 -0.48 -1.78 -14.91
C ARG A 101 0.82 -1.78 -15.73
N PRO A 102 1.85 -2.58 -15.36
CA PRO A 102 3.14 -2.55 -16.06
C PRO A 102 3.01 -2.78 -17.57
N ALA A 103 2.03 -3.59 -17.99
CA ALA A 103 1.73 -3.83 -19.39
C ALA A 103 1.33 -2.56 -20.16
N LEU A 104 0.59 -1.66 -19.51
CA LEU A 104 0.09 -0.42 -20.11
C LEU A 104 1.13 0.70 -20.08
N THR A 105 2.14 0.63 -19.22
CA THR A 105 3.25 1.59 -19.19
C THR A 105 4.01 1.63 -20.53
N LYS A 106 3.96 0.54 -21.31
CA LYS A 106 4.53 0.49 -22.67
C LYS A 106 3.85 1.47 -23.63
N LEU A 107 2.56 1.78 -23.41
CA LEU A 107 1.81 2.73 -24.24
C LEU A 107 2.41 4.15 -24.15
N LEU A 108 2.99 4.53 -23.01
CA LEU A 108 3.70 5.82 -22.87
C LEU A 108 4.95 5.94 -23.76
N LYS A 109 5.50 4.82 -24.24
CA LYS A 109 6.72 4.83 -25.05
C LYS A 109 6.46 5.13 -26.51
N TYR A 110 5.20 5.08 -26.95
CA TYR A 110 4.85 5.42 -28.32
C TYR A 110 5.00 6.92 -28.56
N LYS A 111 5.45 7.29 -29.77
CA LYS A 111 5.53 8.70 -30.18
C LYS A 111 4.12 9.24 -30.41
N CYS A 112 3.94 10.53 -30.10
CA CYS A 112 2.70 11.26 -30.38
C CYS A 112 1.44 10.66 -29.72
N THR A 113 1.55 10.17 -28.49
CA THR A 113 0.41 9.69 -27.71
C THR A 113 -0.45 10.85 -27.22
N ILE A 114 -1.76 10.77 -27.44
CA ILE A 114 -2.72 11.72 -26.86
C ILE A 114 -2.96 11.32 -25.41
N LEU A 115 -2.75 12.27 -24.50
CA LEU A 115 -2.95 12.10 -23.06
C LEU A 115 -4.19 12.86 -22.62
N PHE A 116 -4.98 12.22 -21.76
CA PHE A 116 -6.13 12.84 -21.12
C PHE A 116 -6.01 12.69 -19.60
N LEU A 117 -6.24 13.78 -18.87
CA LEU A 117 -6.20 13.82 -17.41
C LEU A 117 -7.60 14.08 -16.87
N ASP A 118 -8.19 13.06 -16.26
CA ASP A 118 -9.43 13.20 -15.52
C ASP A 118 -9.16 13.28 -14.01
N GLY A 119 -10.01 14.02 -13.30
CA GLY A 119 -9.92 14.18 -11.86
C GLY A 119 -11.27 13.86 -11.22
N SER A 120 -11.45 12.60 -10.80
CA SER A 120 -12.67 12.15 -10.14
C SER A 120 -12.64 12.43 -8.64
N PHE A 121 -13.80 12.77 -8.06
CA PHE A 121 -13.99 13.06 -6.64
C PHE A 121 -14.85 12.00 -5.90
N ARG A 122 -15.54 11.11 -6.63
CA ARG A 122 -16.67 10.32 -6.09
C ARG A 122 -16.30 9.09 -5.26
N CYS A 123 -15.05 8.62 -5.29
CA CYS A 123 -14.67 7.34 -4.66
C CYS A 123 -13.28 7.41 -4.02
N ILE A 124 -13.04 8.41 -3.17
CA ILE A 124 -11.71 8.69 -2.64
C ILE A 124 -11.65 8.33 -1.16
N PRO A 125 -10.73 7.45 -0.76
CA PRO A 125 -10.54 7.14 0.65
C PRO A 125 -9.97 8.35 1.39
N HIS A 126 -10.46 8.59 2.60
CA HIS A 126 -9.86 9.57 3.51
C HIS A 126 -8.38 9.21 3.75
N PRO A 127 -7.44 10.18 3.78
CA PRO A 127 -7.59 11.65 3.82
C PRO A 127 -7.45 12.34 2.45
N PHE A 128 -7.63 11.63 1.32
CA PHE A 128 -7.43 12.21 0.01
C PHE A 128 -8.67 13.00 -0.48
N TYR A 129 -8.45 14.01 -1.34
CA TYR A 129 -9.51 14.86 -1.88
C TYR A 129 -9.80 14.63 -3.36
N GLN A 130 -8.81 14.22 -4.16
CA GLN A 130 -9.00 13.98 -5.59
C GLN A 130 -8.29 12.69 -6.05
N CYS A 131 -8.92 11.93 -6.95
CA CYS A 131 -8.27 10.86 -7.70
C CYS A 131 -8.02 11.36 -9.12
N VAL A 132 -6.75 11.48 -9.51
CA VAL A 132 -6.35 11.88 -10.87
C VAL A 132 -6.03 10.63 -11.66
N ILE A 133 -6.69 10.47 -12.80
CA ILE A 133 -6.52 9.35 -13.72
C ILE A 133 -5.95 9.90 -15.02
N MET A 134 -4.77 9.41 -15.40
CA MET A 134 -4.18 9.63 -16.71
C MET A 134 -4.57 8.50 -17.64
N MET A 135 -5.21 8.88 -18.73
CA MET A 135 -5.59 8.00 -19.81
C MET A 135 -4.73 8.30 -21.03
N ILE A 136 -4.38 7.25 -21.76
CA ILE A 136 -3.70 7.34 -23.06
C ILE A 136 -4.69 6.88 -24.12
N PHE A 137 -4.76 7.62 -25.22
CA PHE A 137 -5.50 7.16 -26.38
C PHE A 137 -4.75 6.04 -27.08
N ASP A 138 -5.33 4.84 -27.08
CA ASP A 138 -4.79 3.69 -27.81
C ASP A 138 -5.37 3.65 -29.22
N ASN A 139 -4.55 4.00 -30.21
CA ASN A 139 -4.94 4.01 -31.62
C ASN A 139 -5.38 2.63 -32.13
N ALA A 140 -4.90 1.54 -31.55
CA ALA A 140 -5.26 0.20 -31.98
C ALA A 140 -6.71 -0.16 -31.60
N MET A 141 -7.18 0.38 -30.48
CA MET A 141 -8.49 0.11 -29.90
C MET A 141 -9.46 1.28 -30.00
N ASP A 142 -9.01 2.42 -30.55
CA ASP A 142 -9.76 3.67 -30.69
C ASP A 142 -10.38 4.14 -29.35
N LEU A 143 -9.65 3.98 -28.25
CA LEU A 143 -10.17 4.21 -26.89
C LEU A 143 -9.13 4.82 -25.95
N PHE A 144 -9.61 5.64 -25.01
CA PHE A 144 -8.82 6.08 -23.86
C PHE A 144 -8.67 4.98 -22.82
N VAL A 145 -7.44 4.49 -22.65
CA VAL A 145 -7.09 3.47 -21.67
C VAL A 145 -6.50 4.14 -20.42
N PRO A 146 -7.05 3.91 -19.21
CA PRO A 146 -6.46 4.43 -17.98
C PRO A 146 -5.14 3.72 -17.71
N VAL A 147 -4.06 4.48 -17.82
CA VAL A 147 -2.71 3.95 -17.61
C VAL A 147 -2.23 4.27 -16.21
N PHE A 148 -2.50 5.47 -15.68
CA PHE A 148 -2.08 5.85 -14.34
C PHE A 148 -3.26 6.35 -13.52
N SER A 149 -3.29 5.95 -12.25
CA SER A 149 -4.23 6.51 -11.28
C SER A 149 -3.47 6.96 -10.04
N ARG A 150 -3.88 8.09 -9.47
CA ARG A 150 -3.22 8.74 -8.34
C ARG A 150 -4.22 9.35 -7.37
N TYR A 151 -3.95 9.22 -6.08
CA TYR A 151 -4.65 10.00 -5.05
C TYR A 151 -3.90 11.29 -4.70
N VAL A 152 -4.66 12.35 -4.43
CA VAL A 152 -4.16 13.70 -4.11
C VAL A 152 -4.70 14.14 -2.76
N ARG A 153 -3.80 14.52 -1.84
CA ARG A 153 -4.10 14.83 -0.43
C ARG A 153 -4.41 16.31 -0.16
N GLN A 154 -4.27 17.23 -1.13
CA GLN A 154 -4.45 18.66 -0.89
C GLN A 154 -5.56 19.29 -1.75
N LYS A 155 -6.28 20.28 -1.17
CA LYS A 155 -7.43 20.99 -1.76
C LYS A 155 -7.07 22.12 -2.73
N HIS A 156 -5.84 22.21 -3.25
CA HIS A 156 -5.43 23.35 -4.08
C HIS A 156 -5.69 23.15 -5.58
N LYS A 157 -6.39 24.13 -6.17
CA LYS A 157 -6.88 24.22 -7.56
C LYS A 157 -5.80 24.14 -8.67
N THR A 158 -4.50 24.09 -8.36
CA THR A 158 -3.44 24.47 -9.33
C THR A 158 -2.42 23.38 -9.68
N ARG A 159 -2.66 22.09 -9.41
CA ARG A 159 -1.63 21.04 -9.64
C ARG A 159 -2.00 19.92 -10.61
N LYS A 160 -3.00 20.11 -11.49
CA LYS A 160 -3.22 19.19 -12.62
C LYS A 160 -1.96 19.02 -13.50
N CYS A 161 -1.12 20.04 -13.62
CA CYS A 161 0.07 20.03 -14.48
C CYS A 161 1.31 19.30 -13.89
N ASN A 162 1.39 19.07 -12.58
CA ASN A 162 2.57 18.42 -12.00
C ASN A 162 2.58 16.90 -12.23
N VAL A 163 1.45 16.29 -12.61
CA VAL A 163 1.40 14.85 -12.87
C VAL A 163 2.28 14.48 -14.07
N MET A 164 2.31 15.32 -15.11
CA MET A 164 3.15 15.09 -16.30
C MET A 164 4.64 15.13 -15.95
N TYR A 165 5.07 16.10 -15.13
CA TYR A 165 6.46 16.20 -14.69
C TYR A 165 6.95 14.95 -13.93
N TYR A 166 6.09 14.21 -13.24
CA TYR A 166 6.50 13.02 -12.50
C TYR A 166 6.40 11.71 -13.29
N VAL A 167 5.60 11.69 -14.36
CA VAL A 167 5.46 10.51 -15.22
C VAL A 167 6.52 10.50 -16.32
N PHE A 168 7.02 11.66 -16.72
CA PHE A 168 7.98 11.82 -17.82
C PHE A 168 9.38 12.32 -17.42
N ALA A 169 9.67 12.51 -16.13
CA ALA A 169 11.02 12.82 -15.63
C ALA A 169 11.72 11.54 -15.14
#